data_AF-A0A7K2KUR2-F1
#
_entry.id   AF-A0A7K2KUR2-F1
#
_cell.length_a   1.000
_cell.length_b   1.000
_cell.length_c   1.000
_cell.angle_alpha   90.00
_cell.angle_beta   90.00
_cell.angle_gamma   90.00
#
_symmetry.space_group_name_H-M   'P 1'
#
loop_
_entity.id
_entity.type
_entity.pdbx_description
1 polymer ?
#
loop_
_entity_poly.entity_id
_entity_poly.type
_entity_poly.pdbx_seq_one_letter_code
_entity_poly.pdbx_strand_id
1 'polypeptide(L)'
;MTETRAHVAPVPDDQVVPGGECPEVASLVAPYLRIIRAALPQEEAERFFVRALDADEEERRRAGALQLGFSAYLSDGLGEAWGASLAHTSAWEAMQAIRQLVRKAPRADLAAYLRLGLHQVRELGAAAQGRAALPVSA
;
A
#
# COMPACT_ATOMS: atom_id res chain seq x y z
N MET A 1 2.98 -39.47 -41.96
CA MET A 1 2.18 -38.74 -40.96
C MET A 1 3.15 -38.26 -39.89
N THR A 2 3.50 -36.97 -39.91
CA THR A 2 4.47 -36.35 -38.99
C THR A 2 3.70 -35.45 -38.02
N GLU A 3 3.64 -35.84 -36.75
CA GLU A 3 3.09 -35.00 -35.67
C GLU A 3 4.15 -34.00 -35.21
N THR A 4 3.90 -32.72 -35.49
CA THR A 4 4.67 -31.61 -34.94
C THR A 4 4.19 -31.35 -33.51
N ARG A 5 4.96 -31.81 -32.51
CA ARG A 5 4.76 -31.41 -31.11
C ARG A 5 5.02 -29.90 -30.98
N ALA A 6 3.97 -29.12 -30.81
CA ALA A 6 4.06 -27.73 -30.40
C ALA A 6 4.70 -27.67 -29.01
N HIS A 7 5.93 -27.16 -28.95
CA HIS A 7 6.64 -26.89 -27.72
C HIS A 7 6.06 -25.60 -27.12
N VAL A 8 5.06 -25.74 -26.24
CA VAL A 8 4.58 -24.62 -25.42
C VAL A 8 5.65 -24.38 -24.36
N ALA A 9 6.44 -23.34 -24.56
CA ALA A 9 7.36 -22.85 -23.54
C ALA A 9 6.55 -22.44 -22.30
N PRO A 10 7.00 -22.79 -21.07
CA PRO A 10 6.33 -22.32 -19.86
C PRO A 10 6.49 -20.79 -19.80
N VAL A 11 5.35 -20.09 -19.82
CA VAL A 11 5.29 -18.68 -19.42
C VAL A 11 5.79 -18.63 -17.98
N PRO A 12 6.79 -17.79 -17.64
CA PRO A 12 7.23 -17.65 -16.27
C PRO A 12 6.13 -16.93 -15.49
N ASP A 13 5.22 -17.72 -14.94
CA ASP A 13 4.19 -17.31 -14.00
C ASP A 13 4.84 -17.19 -12.63
N ASP A 14 5.64 -16.14 -12.42
CA ASP A 14 6.20 -15.84 -11.10
C ASP A 14 6.70 -14.39 -10.96
N GLN A 15 6.08 -13.45 -11.67
CA GLN A 15 6.09 -12.07 -11.17
C GLN A 15 5.04 -12.00 -10.08
N VAL A 16 5.45 -12.27 -8.85
CA VAL A 16 4.72 -11.90 -7.63
C VAL A 16 4.45 -10.41 -7.73
N VAL A 17 3.26 -10.03 -8.24
CA VAL A 17 2.82 -8.64 -8.29
C VAL A 17 2.64 -8.21 -6.85
N PRO A 18 3.46 -7.29 -6.32
CA PRO A 18 3.30 -6.84 -4.95
C PRO A 18 1.96 -6.10 -4.88
N GLY A 19 0.97 -6.62 -4.14
CA GLY A 19 -0.35 -5.99 -4.03
C GLY A 19 -1.57 -6.86 -4.37
N GLY A 20 -1.39 -8.14 -4.71
CA GLY A 20 -2.49 -9.05 -5.03
C GLY A 20 -2.66 -9.28 -6.54
N GLU A 21 -3.50 -10.24 -6.92
CA GLU A 21 -3.60 -10.82 -8.28
C GLU A 21 -4.23 -9.90 -9.36
N CYS A 22 -4.05 -8.58 -9.30
CA CYS A 22 -4.64 -7.65 -10.26
C CYS A 22 -3.63 -6.58 -10.73
N PRO A 23 -2.83 -6.88 -11.78
CA PRO A 23 -1.81 -5.97 -12.31
C PRO A 23 -2.34 -4.60 -12.74
N GLU A 24 -3.57 -4.54 -13.24
CA GLU A 24 -4.22 -3.32 -13.70
C GLU A 24 -4.50 -2.37 -12.52
N VAL A 25 -4.97 -2.93 -11.40
CA VAL A 25 -5.24 -2.15 -10.18
C VAL A 25 -3.93 -1.72 -9.53
N ALA A 26 -2.90 -2.58 -9.54
CA ALA A 26 -1.59 -2.25 -9.01
C ALA A 26 -1.00 -1.00 -9.69
N SER A 27 -1.14 -0.92 -11.01
CA SER A 27 -0.69 0.24 -11.80
C SER A 27 -1.43 1.54 -11.43
N LEU A 28 -2.71 1.44 -11.07
CA LEU A 28 -3.53 2.58 -10.63
C LEU A 28 -3.29 2.96 -9.16
N VAL A 29 -2.93 2.00 -8.31
CA VAL A 29 -2.65 2.21 -6.88
C VAL A 29 -1.26 2.81 -6.65
N ALA A 30 -0.27 2.43 -7.47
CA ALA A 30 1.12 2.85 -7.29
C ALA A 30 1.35 4.37 -7.18
N PRO A 31 0.68 5.25 -7.96
CA PRO A 31 0.79 6.70 -7.80
C PRO A 31 0.32 7.19 -6.43
N TYR A 32 -0.76 6.63 -5.87
CA TYR A 32 -1.29 7.02 -4.57
C TYR A 32 -0.40 6.57 -3.42
N LEU A 33 0.19 5.37 -3.51
CA LEU A 33 1.24 4.95 -2.57
C LEU A 33 2.41 5.92 -2.60
N ARG A 34 2.84 6.36 -3.80
CA ARG A 34 3.91 7.36 -3.92
C ARG A 34 3.54 8.69 -3.27
N ILE A 35 2.30 9.16 -3.42
CA ILE A 35 1.81 10.41 -2.81
C ILE A 35 1.91 10.34 -1.29
N ILE A 36 1.41 9.26 -0.66
CA ILE A 36 1.45 9.10 0.81
C ILE A 36 2.90 9.18 1.32
N ARG A 37 3.82 8.45 0.68
CA ARG A 37 5.24 8.42 1.07
C ARG A 37 5.95 9.76 0.85
N ALA A 38 5.52 10.55 -0.14
CA ALA A 38 6.13 11.83 -0.44
C ALA A 38 5.55 12.97 0.42
N ALA A 39 4.29 12.84 0.85
CA ALA A 39 3.61 13.84 1.66
C ALA A 39 4.03 13.80 3.13
N LEU A 40 4.32 12.61 3.66
CA LEU A 40 4.58 12.40 5.09
C LEU A 40 6.08 12.15 5.37
N PRO A 41 6.60 12.59 6.53
CA PRO A 41 7.85 12.09 7.07
C PRO A 41 7.82 10.56 7.22
N GLN A 42 8.98 9.92 7.10
CA GLN A 42 9.07 8.45 7.07
C GLN A 42 8.36 7.79 8.26
N GLU A 43 8.65 8.19 9.49
CA GLU A 43 8.06 7.60 10.71
C GLU A 43 6.53 7.75 10.73
N GLU A 44 6.04 8.88 10.23
CA GLU A 44 4.61 9.16 10.15
C GLU A 44 3.94 8.35 9.03
N ALA A 45 4.61 8.18 7.87
CA ALA A 45 4.15 7.32 6.79
C ALA A 45 4.08 5.84 7.23
N GLU A 46 5.08 5.34 7.97
CA GLU A 46 5.06 3.98 8.53
C GLU A 46 3.87 3.81 9.47
N ARG A 47 3.69 4.73 10.41
CA ARG A 47 2.55 4.73 11.33
C ARG A 47 1.23 4.75 10.58
N PHE A 48 1.12 5.59 9.54
CA PHE A 48 -0.08 5.69 8.72
C PHE A 48 -0.43 4.36 8.05
N PHE A 49 0.53 3.68 7.41
CA PHE A 49 0.29 2.39 6.79
C PHE A 49 -0.05 1.29 7.81
N VAL A 50 0.58 1.29 8.99
CA VAL A 50 0.23 0.37 10.08
C VAL A 50 -1.21 0.60 10.54
N ARG A 51 -1.61 1.85 10.77
CA ARG A 51 -3.00 2.16 11.16
C ARG A 51 -4.02 1.83 10.08
N ALA A 52 -3.64 1.98 8.81
CA ALA A 52 -4.49 1.55 7.70
C ALA A 52 -4.66 0.02 7.67
N LEU A 53 -3.61 -0.75 7.98
CA LEU A 53 -3.71 -2.21 8.10
C LEU A 53 -4.62 -2.61 9.28
N ASP A 54 -4.45 -1.98 10.44
CA ASP A 54 -5.29 -2.21 11.62
C ASP A 54 -6.77 -1.92 11.28
N ALA A 55 -7.04 -0.81 10.57
CA ALA A 55 -8.38 -0.41 10.17
C ALA A 55 -9.02 -1.37 9.15
N ASP A 56 -8.26 -1.88 8.17
CA ASP A 56 -8.73 -2.92 7.24
C ASP A 56 -9.04 -4.23 7.98
N GLU A 57 -8.20 -4.63 8.93
CA GLU A 57 -8.45 -5.81 9.73
C GLU A 57 -9.70 -5.65 10.60
N GLU A 58 -9.88 -4.50 11.25
CA GLU A 58 -11.06 -4.22 12.07
C GLU A 58 -12.35 -4.23 11.24
N GLU A 59 -12.35 -3.57 10.07
CA GLU A 59 -13.49 -3.57 9.15
C GLU A 59 -13.85 -5.00 8.72
N ARG A 60 -12.87 -5.84 8.39
CA ARG A 60 -13.10 -7.24 8.02
C ARG A 60 -13.60 -8.08 9.20
N ARG A 61 -13.03 -7.90 10.40
CA ARG A 61 -13.42 -8.64 11.61
C ARG A 61 -14.86 -8.36 12.01
N ARG A 62 -15.34 -7.14 11.74
CA ARG A 62 -16.69 -6.68 12.06
C ARG A 62 -17.65 -6.67 10.88
N ALA A 63 -17.27 -7.30 9.76
CA ALA A 63 -18.13 -7.42 8.59
C ALA A 63 -19.47 -8.08 8.96
N GLY A 64 -20.58 -7.39 8.64
CA GLY A 64 -21.94 -7.85 8.97
C GLY A 64 -22.53 -7.27 10.27
N ALA A 65 -21.77 -6.48 11.02
CA ALA A 65 -22.30 -5.68 12.14
C ALA A 65 -22.73 -4.27 11.71
N LEU A 66 -23.61 -3.65 12.48
CA LEU A 66 -23.94 -2.21 12.40
C LEU A 66 -22.72 -1.42 12.90
N GLN A 67 -21.74 -1.15 12.04
CA GLN A 67 -20.50 -0.52 12.48
C GLN A 67 -19.84 0.39 11.45
N LEU A 68 -19.07 1.32 12.02
CA LEU A 68 -18.24 2.31 11.36
C LEU A 68 -17.33 1.66 10.31
N GLY A 69 -17.13 2.31 9.16
CA GLY A 69 -16.27 1.78 8.10
C GLY A 69 -14.77 2.06 8.32
N PHE A 70 -13.93 1.49 7.47
CA PHE A 70 -12.46 1.65 7.44
C PHE A 70 -11.98 3.04 7.82
N SER A 71 -12.54 4.08 7.20
CA SER A 71 -12.09 5.46 7.42
C SER A 71 -12.29 5.91 8.86
N ALA A 72 -13.34 5.47 9.53
CA ALA A 72 -13.55 5.80 10.94
C ALA A 72 -12.53 5.08 11.84
N TYR A 73 -12.24 3.79 11.59
CA TYR A 73 -11.18 3.08 12.32
C TYR A 73 -9.79 3.67 12.07
N LEU A 74 -9.51 4.08 10.83
CA LEU A 74 -8.27 4.75 10.49
C LEU A 74 -8.15 6.09 11.21
N SER A 75 -9.21 6.92 11.17
CA SER A 75 -9.23 8.21 11.86
C SER A 75 -9.01 8.06 13.37
N ASP A 76 -9.68 7.07 13.99
CA ASP A 76 -9.51 6.75 15.42
C ASP A 76 -8.05 6.34 15.73
N GLY A 77 -7.47 5.46 14.91
CA GLY A 77 -6.10 4.98 15.08
C GLY A 77 -5.01 6.04 14.85
N LEU A 78 -5.30 7.08 14.06
CA LEU A 78 -4.39 8.20 13.80
C LEU A 78 -4.49 9.30 14.88
N GLY A 79 -5.64 9.40 15.56
CA GLY A 79 -5.88 10.33 16.66
C GLY A 79 -6.25 11.75 16.22
N GLU A 80 -6.61 12.58 17.20
CA GLU A 80 -7.21 13.92 16.98
C GLU A 80 -6.30 14.93 16.28
N ALA A 81 -4.98 14.74 16.35
CA ALA A 81 -4.03 15.63 15.68
C ALA A 81 -3.97 15.40 14.16
N TRP A 82 -4.53 14.30 13.66
CA TRP A 82 -4.55 13.98 12.24
C TRP A 82 -5.44 14.95 11.45
N GLY A 83 -4.99 15.36 10.27
CA GLY A 83 -5.73 16.29 9.42
C GLY A 83 -5.45 17.77 9.71
N ALA A 84 -4.52 18.07 10.63
CA ALA A 84 -4.09 19.44 10.92
C ALA A 84 -3.18 20.06 9.83
N SER A 85 -2.80 19.30 8.80
CA SER A 85 -1.91 19.75 7.73
C SER A 85 -2.37 19.28 6.34
N LEU A 86 -1.97 20.02 5.30
CA LEU A 86 -2.18 19.62 3.90
C LEU A 86 -1.52 18.27 3.57
N ALA A 87 -0.41 17.94 4.23
CA ALA A 87 0.26 16.65 4.09
C ALA A 87 -0.64 15.50 4.57
N HIS A 88 -1.27 15.66 5.75
CA HIS A 88 -2.24 14.69 6.27
C HIS A 88 -3.45 14.54 5.37
N THR A 89 -4.01 15.67 4.90
CA THR A 89 -5.13 15.65 3.95
C THR A 89 -4.75 14.95 2.66
N SER A 90 -3.56 15.21 2.12
CA SER A 90 -3.09 14.56 0.89
C SER A 90 -2.93 13.05 1.06
N ALA A 91 -2.33 12.60 2.16
CA ALA A 91 -2.19 11.18 2.46
C ALA A 91 -3.55 10.50 2.67
N TRP A 92 -4.48 11.18 3.34
CA TRP A 92 -5.85 10.73 3.53
C TRP A 92 -6.56 10.53 2.19
N GLU A 93 -6.60 11.55 1.34
CA GLU A 93 -7.27 11.47 0.03
C GLU A 93 -6.66 10.39 -0.87
N ALA A 94 -5.33 10.24 -0.85
CA ALA A 94 -4.66 9.15 -1.56
C ALA A 94 -5.10 7.77 -1.04
N MET A 95 -5.23 7.59 0.28
CA MET A 95 -5.75 6.35 0.87
C MET A 95 -7.19 6.06 0.45
N GLN A 96 -8.04 7.08 0.46
CA GLN A 96 -9.44 6.95 0.03
C GLN A 96 -9.53 6.58 -1.45
N ALA A 97 -8.66 7.13 -2.32
CA ALA A 97 -8.57 6.76 -3.72
C ALA A 97 -8.16 5.29 -3.91
N ILE A 98 -7.14 4.82 -3.19
CA ILE A 98 -6.73 3.40 -3.19
C ILE A 98 -7.91 2.51 -2.80
N ARG A 99 -8.61 2.86 -1.71
CA ARG A 99 -9.76 2.08 -1.24
C ARG A 99 -10.89 2.03 -2.26
N GLN A 100 -11.18 3.13 -2.95
CA GLN A 100 -12.18 3.16 -4.01
C GLN A 100 -11.79 2.30 -5.22
N LEU A 101 -10.51 2.29 -5.59
CA LEU A 101 -10.01 1.42 -6.66
C LEU A 101 -10.13 -0.06 -6.29
N VAL A 102 -9.66 -0.44 -5.09
CA VAL A 102 -9.71 -1.81 -4.61
C VAL A 102 -11.15 -2.30 -4.46
N ARG A 103 -12.06 -1.48 -3.92
CA ARG A 103 -13.48 -1.86 -3.77
C ARG A 103 -14.17 -2.18 -5.09
N LYS A 104 -13.71 -1.60 -6.20
CA LYS A 104 -14.25 -1.86 -7.55
C LYS A 104 -13.64 -3.09 -8.23
N ALA A 105 -12.63 -3.70 -7.63
CA ALA A 105 -11.88 -4.81 -8.19
C ALA A 105 -11.95 -6.05 -7.27
N PRO A 106 -12.78 -7.05 -7.57
CA PRO A 106 -13.00 -8.22 -6.69
C PRO A 106 -11.75 -9.05 -6.39
N ARG A 107 -10.73 -8.97 -7.26
CA ARG A 107 -9.45 -9.69 -7.13
C ARG A 107 -8.36 -8.89 -6.42
N ALA A 108 -8.62 -7.62 -6.11
CA ALA A 108 -7.65 -6.76 -5.45
C ALA A 108 -7.70 -6.95 -3.93
N ASP A 109 -6.53 -6.99 -3.29
CA ASP A 109 -6.39 -7.06 -1.84
C ASP A 109 -5.82 -5.75 -1.30
N LEU A 110 -6.62 -5.01 -0.53
CA LEU A 110 -6.19 -3.75 0.09
C LEU A 110 -4.98 -3.98 0.99
N ALA A 111 -5.00 -5.04 1.82
CA ALA A 111 -3.94 -5.33 2.77
C ALA A 111 -2.60 -5.59 2.06
N ALA A 112 -2.62 -6.23 0.89
CA ALA A 112 -1.41 -6.44 0.09
C ALA A 112 -0.80 -5.10 -0.39
N TYR A 113 -1.61 -4.16 -0.88
CA TYR A 113 -1.12 -2.83 -1.27
C TYR A 113 -0.61 -1.99 -0.09
N LEU A 114 -1.27 -2.09 1.06
CA LEU A 114 -0.81 -1.41 2.28
C LEU A 114 0.53 -1.96 2.77
N ARG A 115 0.72 -3.28 2.75
CA ARG A 115 2.00 -3.93 3.06
C ARG A 115 3.11 -3.52 2.09
N LEU A 116 2.78 -3.41 0.79
CA LEU A 116 3.72 -2.88 -0.20
C LEU A 116 4.14 -1.45 0.13
N GLY A 117 3.18 -0.57 0.43
CA GLY A 117 3.46 0.81 0.83
C GLY A 117 4.38 0.88 2.05
N LEU A 118 4.07 0.10 3.09
CA LEU A 118 4.88 0.01 4.30
C LEU A 118 6.30 -0.49 4.03
N HIS A 119 6.45 -1.53 3.21
CA HIS A 119 7.76 -2.05 2.82
C HIS A 119 8.60 -0.98 2.12
N GLN A 120 8.02 -0.27 1.15
CA GLN A 120 8.71 0.78 0.41
C GLN A 120 9.17 1.95 1.30
N VAL A 121 8.37 2.33 2.32
CA VAL A 121 8.79 3.36 3.28
C VAL A 121 10.04 2.92 4.05
N ARG A 122 10.05 1.67 4.52
CA ARG A 122 11.16 1.10 5.29
C ARG A 122 12.43 0.97 4.46
N GLU A 123 12.31 0.56 3.20
CA GLU A 123 13.45 0.48 2.28
C GLU A 123 14.07 1.86 2.02
N LEU A 124 13.24 2.89 1.81
CA LEU A 124 13.71 4.26 1.63
C LEU A 124 14.46 4.77 2.87
N GLY A 125 13.97 4.45 4.06
CA GLY A 125 14.63 4.78 5.31
C GLY A 125 15.98 4.10 5.49
N ALA A 126 16.05 2.78 5.24
CA ALA A 126 17.29 2.03 5.30
C ALA A 126 18.34 2.57 4.30
N ALA A 127 17.92 2.92 3.09
CA ALA A 127 18.80 3.50 2.08
C ALA A 127 19.28 4.93 2.43
N ALA A 128 18.50 5.70 3.18
CA ALA A 128 18.92 7.01 3.70
C ALA A 128 19.96 6.85 4.82
N GLN A 129 19.74 5.92 5.74
CA GLN A 129 20.68 5.63 6.84
C GLN A 129 22.02 5.09 6.32
N GLY A 130 22.00 4.19 5.33
CA GLY A 130 23.21 3.67 4.70
C GLY A 130 24.06 4.74 4.00
N ARG A 131 23.43 5.76 3.39
CA ARG A 131 24.13 6.92 2.79
C ARG A 131 24.71 7.86 3.84
N ALA A 132 24.04 8.07 4.97
CA ALA A 132 24.55 8.90 6.05
C ALA A 132 25.76 8.26 6.77
N ALA A 133 25.86 6.93 6.75
CA ALA A 133 26.94 6.18 7.42
C ALA A 133 28.26 6.10 6.62
N LEU A 134 28.30 6.54 5.35
CA LEU A 134 29.53 6.55 4.55
C LEU A 134 30.34 7.83 4.87
N PRO A 135 31.52 7.73 5.51
CA PRO A 135 32.38 8.89 5.68
C PRO A 135 32.87 9.35 4.31
N VAL A 136 32.67 10.64 4.01
CA VAL A 136 33.33 11.30 2.87
C VAL A 136 34.82 11.35 3.21
N SER A 137 35.60 10.40 2.69
CA SER A 137 37.05 10.46 2.75
C SER A 137 37.51 11.65 1.89
N ALA A 138 38.08 12.66 2.56
CA ALA A 138 38.76 13.79 1.96
C ALA A 138 40.21 13.44 1.59
#